data_AF-A0A2V4DUF1-F1
#
_entry.id   AF-A0A2V4DUF1-F1
#
_cell.length_a   1.000
_cell.length_b   1.000
_cell.length_c   1.000
_cell.angle_alpha   90.00
_cell.angle_beta   90.00
_cell.angle_gamma   90.00
#
_symmetry.space_group_name_H-M   'P 1'
#
loop_
_entity.id
_entity.type
_entity.pdbx_description
1 polymer ?
#
loop_
_entity_poly.entity_id
_entity_poly.type
_entity_poly.pdbx_seq_one_letter_code
_entity_poly.pdbx_strand_id
1 'polypeptide(L)'
;MEMTTNIIEIKSMIPVGYADREAFFLNENNEAQALIDEVAKYYSSLTFEGADGKTPAGRKAIKDLAAELNKNIKEIDNAGKDIVSILKAKPSKIDATRKKIRDSLGELYDEIRRPVVEYEAEQARIKAEEEAKIEAQRRAEQEELSRLRAEKEQRDREARIAEEAAEKARLDADNRAREAELALQREREETARKERERLAEIQRAQEEEARRIADVEHKRQVKYSAFKCLLENSIDKDTAIKIVNMIDDGKVKNVFIKY
;
A
#
# COMPACT_ATOMS: atom_id res chain seq x y z
N MET A 1 -15.22 -11.19 -89.51
CA MET A 1 -15.50 -12.09 -88.37
C MET A 1 -16.62 -13.01 -88.83
N GLU A 2 -16.29 -13.88 -89.79
CA GLU A 2 -17.20 -14.90 -90.30
C GLU A 2 -17.03 -16.11 -89.39
N MET A 3 -17.77 -16.13 -88.28
CA MET A 3 -18.05 -17.39 -87.58
C MET A 3 -19.08 -18.12 -88.43
N THR A 4 -18.56 -18.61 -89.56
CA THR A 4 -19.24 -19.44 -90.53
C THR A 4 -20.08 -20.47 -89.79
N THR A 5 -21.36 -20.48 -90.10
CA THR A 5 -22.30 -21.58 -90.41
C THR A 5 -21.78 -23.04 -90.41
N ASN A 6 -20.48 -23.30 -90.35
CA ASN A 6 -19.80 -24.59 -90.37
C ASN A 6 -19.95 -25.47 -89.11
N ILE A 7 -20.62 -25.01 -88.03
CA ILE A 7 -20.83 -25.82 -86.80
C ILE A 7 -22.32 -26.08 -86.51
N ILE A 8 -23.23 -25.50 -87.30
CA ILE A 8 -24.66 -25.80 -87.18
C ILE A 8 -25.02 -26.71 -88.35
N GLU A 9 -25.20 -28.00 -88.10
CA GLU A 9 -25.96 -28.80 -89.06
C GLU A 9 -27.35 -28.17 -89.13
N ILE A 10 -27.72 -27.57 -90.27
CA ILE A 10 -29.03 -26.92 -90.50
C ILE A 10 -30.18 -27.87 -90.12
N LYS A 11 -29.93 -29.19 -90.21
CA LYS A 11 -30.83 -30.27 -89.78
C LYS A 11 -30.97 -30.42 -88.26
N SER A 12 -29.98 -30.07 -87.45
CA SER A 12 -30.03 -30.13 -85.97
C SER A 12 -30.35 -28.79 -85.31
N MET A 13 -30.21 -27.67 -86.04
CA MET A 13 -30.43 -26.29 -85.56
C MET A 13 -29.63 -25.90 -84.29
N ILE A 14 -28.64 -26.71 -83.87
CA ILE A 14 -27.95 -26.55 -82.59
C ILE A 14 -26.43 -26.59 -82.82
N PRO A 15 -25.67 -25.59 -82.31
CA PRO A 15 -24.21 -25.66 -82.32
C PRO A 15 -23.68 -26.87 -81.54
N VAL A 16 -22.63 -27.51 -82.06
CA VAL A 16 -21.95 -28.62 -81.40
C VAL A 16 -21.08 -28.10 -80.25
N GLY A 17 -21.36 -28.51 -79.01
CA GLY A 17 -20.59 -28.11 -77.82
C GLY A 17 -21.30 -27.08 -76.93
N TYR A 18 -21.03 -27.12 -75.61
CA TYR A 18 -21.70 -26.24 -74.64
C TYR A 18 -21.29 -24.77 -74.77
N ALA A 19 -20.00 -24.48 -74.96
CA ALA A 19 -19.49 -23.11 -75.11
C ALA A 19 -20.06 -22.42 -76.35
N ASP A 20 -20.18 -23.15 -77.46
CA ASP A 20 -20.73 -22.64 -78.72
C ASP A 20 -22.24 -22.42 -78.63
N ARG A 21 -22.96 -23.24 -77.85
CA ARG A 21 -24.38 -23.00 -77.54
C ARG A 21 -24.58 -21.80 -76.61
N GLU A 22 -23.80 -21.68 -75.54
CA GLU A 22 -23.84 -20.52 -74.64
C GLU A 22 -23.54 -19.23 -75.42
N ALA A 23 -22.53 -19.24 -76.30
CA ALA A 23 -22.23 -18.11 -77.17
C ALA A 23 -23.36 -17.80 -78.16
N PHE A 24 -23.98 -18.81 -78.77
CA PHE A 24 -25.12 -18.64 -79.68
C PHE A 24 -26.32 -17.96 -78.99
N PHE A 25 -26.68 -18.39 -77.78
CA PHE A 25 -27.83 -17.82 -77.05
C PHE A 25 -27.55 -16.46 -76.39
N LEU A 26 -26.28 -16.13 -76.11
CA LEU A 26 -25.89 -14.86 -75.47
C LEU A 26 -25.47 -13.78 -76.47
N ASN A 27 -25.58 -14.04 -77.78
CA ASN A 27 -25.08 -13.11 -78.79
C ASN A 27 -26.01 -11.88 -78.99
N GLU A 28 -25.41 -10.69 -79.01
CA GLU A 28 -26.10 -9.41 -79.23
C GLU A 28 -26.35 -9.10 -80.72
N ASN A 29 -25.69 -9.81 -81.65
CA ASN A 29 -25.69 -9.54 -83.10
C ASN A 29 -26.89 -10.16 -83.85
N ASN A 30 -27.95 -10.57 -83.16
CA ASN A 30 -29.15 -11.19 -83.76
C ASN A 30 -28.85 -12.44 -84.63
N GLU A 31 -27.81 -13.21 -84.30
CA GLU A 31 -27.42 -14.43 -85.03
C GLU A 31 -28.51 -15.50 -85.03
N ALA A 32 -29.40 -15.47 -84.04
CA ALA A 32 -30.61 -16.30 -84.03
C ALA A 32 -31.48 -16.04 -85.27
N GLN A 33 -31.61 -14.79 -85.71
CA GLN A 33 -32.38 -14.46 -86.91
C GLN A 33 -31.70 -15.00 -88.18
N ALA A 34 -30.37 -14.91 -88.29
CA ALA A 34 -29.64 -15.47 -89.42
C ALA A 34 -29.83 -16.99 -89.53
N LEU A 35 -29.80 -17.72 -88.39
CA LEU A 35 -30.11 -19.15 -88.37
C LEU A 35 -31.57 -19.42 -88.75
N ILE A 36 -32.52 -18.65 -88.22
CA ILE A 36 -33.95 -18.76 -88.57
C ILE A 36 -34.14 -18.59 -90.08
N ASP A 37 -33.49 -17.58 -90.67
CA ASP A 37 -33.60 -17.29 -92.11
C ASP A 37 -32.99 -18.41 -92.97
N GLU A 38 -31.85 -18.96 -92.57
CA GLU A 38 -31.20 -20.07 -93.27
C GLU A 38 -32.02 -21.37 -93.17
N VAL A 39 -32.57 -21.66 -91.99
CA VAL A 39 -33.49 -22.79 -91.77
C VAL A 39 -34.76 -22.60 -92.58
N ALA A 40 -35.37 -21.41 -92.56
CA ALA A 40 -36.55 -21.11 -93.36
C ALA A 40 -36.28 -21.29 -94.85
N LYS A 41 -35.11 -20.83 -95.33
CA LYS A 41 -34.66 -21.03 -96.72
C LYS A 41 -34.48 -22.51 -97.05
N TYR A 42 -33.82 -23.28 -96.19
CA TYR A 42 -33.65 -24.73 -96.36
C TYR A 42 -35.01 -25.42 -96.50
N TYR A 43 -35.90 -25.29 -95.51
CA TYR A 43 -37.21 -25.96 -95.53
C TYR A 43 -38.12 -25.48 -96.67
N SER A 44 -38.02 -24.21 -97.10
CA SER A 44 -38.77 -23.69 -98.27
C SER A 44 -38.21 -24.19 -99.61
N SER A 45 -36.92 -24.52 -99.66
CA SER A 45 -36.25 -25.04 -100.87
C SER A 45 -36.38 -26.54 -101.06
N LEU A 46 -36.80 -27.28 -100.03
CA LEU A 46 -37.07 -28.71 -100.09
C LEU A 46 -38.27 -28.98 -101.00
N THR A 47 -38.01 -29.07 -102.30
CA THR A 47 -38.96 -29.58 -103.29
C THR A 47 -38.81 -31.09 -103.33
N PHE A 48 -39.84 -31.81 -102.87
CA PHE A 48 -39.88 -33.27 -102.90
C PHE A 48 -41.05 -33.76 -103.76
N GLU A 49 -40.87 -34.87 -104.48
CA GLU A 49 -41.97 -35.55 -105.18
C GLU A 49 -43.06 -35.93 -104.19
N GLY A 50 -44.26 -35.41 -104.41
CA GLY A 50 -45.37 -35.55 -103.47
C GLY A 50 -45.58 -34.35 -102.55
N ALA A 51 -44.94 -33.20 -102.68
CA ALA A 51 -45.32 -31.98 -101.93
C ALA A 51 -46.73 -31.43 -102.29
N ASP A 52 -47.55 -32.20 -103.01
CA ASP A 52 -48.94 -31.90 -103.28
C ASP A 52 -49.83 -32.35 -102.11
N GLY A 53 -50.28 -31.37 -101.32
CA GLY A 53 -51.24 -31.55 -100.23
C GLY A 53 -52.60 -32.13 -100.67
N LYS A 54 -52.86 -32.23 -101.98
CA LYS A 54 -54.05 -32.89 -102.53
C LYS A 54 -53.91 -34.41 -102.59
N THR A 55 -52.70 -34.97 -102.45
CA THR A 55 -52.47 -36.43 -102.45
C THR A 55 -52.32 -37.01 -101.03
N PRO A 56 -52.69 -38.28 -100.77
CA PRO A 56 -52.43 -38.94 -99.49
C PRO A 56 -50.93 -39.06 -99.14
N ALA A 57 -50.10 -39.46 -100.11
CA ALA A 57 -48.66 -39.58 -99.94
C ALA A 57 -48.02 -38.21 -99.59
N GLY A 58 -48.49 -37.15 -100.24
CA GLY A 58 -47.99 -35.81 -99.99
C GLY A 58 -48.34 -35.23 -98.64
N ARG A 59 -49.58 -35.42 -98.19
CA ARG A 59 -49.97 -35.04 -96.83
C ARG A 59 -49.15 -35.77 -95.77
N LYS A 60 -48.75 -37.03 -96.01
CA LYS A 60 -47.88 -37.77 -95.09
C LYS A 60 -46.47 -37.17 -95.05
N ALA A 61 -45.86 -36.94 -96.21
CA ALA A 61 -44.52 -36.35 -96.30
C ALA A 61 -44.45 -34.93 -95.69
N ILE A 62 -45.48 -34.08 -95.91
CA ILE A 62 -45.57 -32.76 -95.28
C ILE A 62 -45.65 -32.87 -93.74
N LYS A 63 -46.44 -33.83 -93.22
CA LYS A 63 -46.56 -34.06 -91.77
C LYS A 63 -45.25 -34.56 -91.15
N ASP A 64 -44.56 -35.47 -91.82
CA ASP A 64 -43.30 -36.04 -91.35
C ASP A 64 -42.22 -34.93 -91.29
N LEU A 65 -42.12 -34.08 -92.31
CA LEU A 65 -41.20 -32.95 -92.34
C LEU A 65 -41.53 -31.89 -91.27
N ALA A 66 -42.81 -31.58 -91.06
CA ALA A 66 -43.24 -30.68 -89.99
C ALA A 66 -42.97 -31.25 -88.59
N ALA A 67 -43.07 -32.57 -88.42
CA ALA A 67 -42.72 -33.24 -87.16
C ALA A 67 -41.21 -33.18 -86.88
N GLU A 68 -40.38 -33.32 -87.91
CA GLU A 68 -38.92 -33.16 -87.82
C GLU A 68 -38.54 -31.73 -87.40
N LEU A 69 -39.08 -30.71 -88.08
CA LEU A 69 -38.84 -29.30 -87.69
C LEU A 69 -39.28 -29.03 -86.25
N ASN A 70 -40.47 -29.52 -85.85
CA ASN A 70 -40.96 -29.37 -84.46
C ASN A 70 -40.06 -30.06 -83.44
N LYS A 71 -39.44 -31.18 -83.79
CA LYS A 71 -38.47 -31.86 -82.92
C LYS A 71 -37.25 -30.98 -82.70
N ASN A 72 -36.69 -30.42 -83.76
CA ASN A 72 -35.51 -29.55 -83.67
C ASN A 72 -35.80 -28.26 -82.90
N ILE A 73 -36.99 -27.66 -83.08
CA ILE A 73 -37.45 -26.50 -82.29
C ILE A 73 -37.47 -26.83 -80.79
N LYS A 74 -37.91 -28.04 -80.41
CA LYS A 74 -37.89 -28.46 -79.00
C LYS A 74 -36.47 -28.69 -78.49
N GLU A 75 -35.58 -29.23 -79.32
CA GLU A 75 -34.19 -29.46 -78.93
C GLU A 75 -33.44 -28.14 -78.67
N ILE A 76 -33.64 -27.11 -79.50
CA ILE A 76 -33.02 -25.79 -79.29
C ILE A 76 -33.57 -25.10 -78.04
N ASP A 77 -34.89 -25.17 -77.80
CA ASP A 77 -35.52 -24.64 -76.59
C ASP A 77 -34.99 -25.32 -75.31
N ASN A 78 -34.87 -26.65 -75.33
CA ASN A 78 -34.30 -27.40 -74.20
C ASN A 78 -32.81 -27.04 -73.96
N ALA A 79 -32.01 -26.90 -75.01
CA ALA A 79 -30.62 -26.48 -74.88
C ALA A 79 -30.48 -25.09 -74.24
N GLY A 80 -31.35 -24.14 -74.61
CA GLY A 80 -31.41 -22.82 -73.97
C GLY A 80 -31.80 -22.90 -72.49
N LYS A 81 -32.79 -23.73 -72.14
CA LYS A 81 -33.19 -23.98 -70.74
C LYS A 81 -32.06 -24.56 -69.90
N ASP A 82 -31.30 -25.51 -70.46
CA ASP A 82 -30.15 -26.10 -69.79
C ASP A 82 -29.05 -25.05 -69.50
N ILE A 83 -28.76 -24.18 -70.47
CA ILE A 83 -27.83 -23.06 -70.28
C ILE A 83 -28.32 -22.11 -69.18
N VAL A 84 -29.58 -21.70 -69.21
CA VAL A 84 -30.16 -20.84 -68.16
C VAL A 84 -30.07 -21.49 -66.78
N SER A 85 -30.33 -22.80 -66.68
CA SER A 85 -30.20 -23.57 -65.44
C SER A 85 -28.75 -23.57 -64.93
N ILE A 86 -27.79 -23.84 -65.81
CA ILE A 86 -26.36 -23.84 -65.48
C ILE A 86 -25.90 -22.45 -65.04
N LEU A 87 -26.29 -21.39 -65.77
CA LEU A 87 -25.97 -20.00 -65.45
C LEU A 87 -26.52 -19.58 -64.08
N LYS A 88 -27.78 -19.93 -63.77
CA LYS A 88 -28.39 -19.66 -62.46
C LYS A 88 -27.72 -20.44 -61.32
N ALA A 89 -27.14 -21.61 -61.61
CA ALA A 89 -26.42 -22.39 -60.61
C ALA A 89 -25.00 -21.84 -60.30
N LYS A 90 -24.38 -21.09 -61.22
CA LYS A 90 -23.01 -20.55 -61.06
C LYS A 90 -22.87 -19.70 -59.77
N PRO A 91 -23.73 -18.69 -59.47
CA PRO A 91 -23.61 -17.88 -58.26
C PRO A 91 -23.61 -18.69 -56.96
N SER A 92 -24.57 -19.62 -56.79
CA SER A 92 -24.67 -20.44 -55.59
C SER A 92 -23.43 -21.32 -55.37
N LYS A 93 -22.87 -21.90 -56.44
CA LYS A 93 -21.63 -22.70 -56.36
C LYS A 93 -20.41 -21.85 -56.00
N ILE A 94 -20.33 -20.64 -56.55
CA ILE A 94 -19.27 -19.68 -56.22
C ILE A 94 -19.35 -19.31 -54.74
N ASP A 95 -20.55 -18.97 -54.23
CA ASP A 95 -20.73 -18.59 -52.83
C ASP A 95 -20.43 -19.72 -51.86
N ALA A 96 -20.86 -20.95 -52.17
CA ALA A 96 -20.53 -22.13 -51.37
C ALA A 96 -19.01 -22.36 -51.30
N THR A 97 -18.32 -22.24 -52.44
CA THR A 97 -16.86 -22.40 -52.51
C THR A 97 -16.14 -21.30 -51.75
N ARG A 98 -16.55 -20.04 -51.94
CA ARG A 98 -16.00 -18.87 -51.23
C ARG A 98 -16.15 -19.00 -49.72
N LYS A 99 -17.33 -19.44 -49.26
CA LYS A 99 -17.60 -19.70 -47.84
C LYS A 99 -16.67 -20.78 -47.30
N LYS A 100 -16.58 -21.93 -48.00
CA LYS A 100 -15.67 -23.02 -47.61
C LYS A 100 -14.22 -22.54 -47.47
N ILE A 101 -13.74 -21.77 -48.44
CA ILE A 101 -12.37 -21.21 -48.40
C ILE A 101 -12.20 -20.29 -47.18
N ARG A 102 -13.14 -19.35 -46.96
CA ARG A 102 -13.07 -18.42 -45.84
C ARG A 102 -13.05 -19.14 -44.50
N ASP A 103 -13.96 -20.09 -44.30
CA ASP A 103 -14.13 -20.78 -43.04
C ASP A 103 -12.89 -21.66 -42.76
N SER A 104 -12.43 -22.45 -43.73
CA SER A 104 -11.23 -23.29 -43.57
C SER A 104 -9.93 -22.49 -43.36
N LEU A 105 -9.74 -21.37 -44.07
CA LEU A 105 -8.56 -20.53 -43.87
C LEU A 105 -8.65 -19.71 -42.58
N GLY A 106 -9.86 -19.36 -42.13
CA GLY A 106 -10.09 -18.72 -40.84
C GLY A 106 -9.71 -19.64 -39.67
N GLU A 107 -10.14 -20.90 -39.72
CA GLU A 107 -9.74 -21.91 -38.73
C GLU A 107 -8.21 -22.10 -38.67
N LEU A 108 -7.56 -22.18 -39.84
CA LEU A 108 -6.10 -22.28 -39.91
C LEU A 108 -5.41 -21.02 -39.36
N TYR A 109 -5.94 -19.84 -39.65
CA TYR A 109 -5.43 -18.57 -39.11
C TYR A 109 -5.51 -18.57 -37.57
N ASP A 110 -6.65 -18.98 -37.00
CA ASP A 110 -6.84 -19.05 -35.56
C ASP A 110 -5.87 -20.05 -34.92
N GLU A 111 -5.64 -21.20 -35.54
CA GLU A 111 -4.65 -22.18 -35.07
C GLU A 111 -3.21 -21.65 -35.13
N ILE A 112 -2.82 -21.00 -36.23
CA ILE A 112 -1.50 -20.37 -36.36
C ILE A 112 -1.32 -19.27 -35.30
N ARG A 113 -2.38 -18.54 -34.97
CA ARG A 113 -2.35 -17.43 -34.01
C ARG A 113 -2.46 -17.88 -32.56
N ARG A 114 -3.04 -19.06 -32.29
CA ARG A 114 -3.28 -19.61 -30.94
C ARG A 114 -2.03 -19.60 -30.05
N PRO A 115 -0.84 -20.06 -30.48
CA PRO A 115 0.34 -20.07 -29.62
C PRO A 115 0.77 -18.68 -29.12
N VAL A 116 0.61 -17.64 -29.95
CA VAL A 116 0.96 -16.27 -29.56
C VAL A 116 -0.04 -15.74 -28.53
N VAL A 117 -1.33 -15.99 -28.74
CA VAL A 117 -2.38 -15.58 -27.80
C VAL A 117 -2.21 -16.28 -26.44
N GLU A 118 -1.93 -17.58 -26.45
CA GLU A 118 -1.68 -18.36 -25.23
C GLU A 118 -0.43 -17.87 -24.50
N TYR A 119 0.65 -17.59 -25.23
CA TYR A 119 1.89 -17.04 -24.65
C TYR A 119 1.66 -15.65 -24.03
N GLU A 120 0.99 -14.74 -24.73
CA GLU A 120 0.69 -13.39 -24.22
C GLU A 120 -0.19 -13.44 -22.96
N ALA A 121 -1.20 -14.33 -22.94
CA ALA A 121 -2.04 -14.55 -21.77
C ALA A 121 -1.25 -15.12 -20.58
N GLU A 122 -0.35 -16.07 -20.83
CA GLU A 122 0.52 -16.63 -19.81
C GLU A 122 1.50 -15.59 -19.25
N GLN A 123 2.13 -14.79 -20.11
CA GLN A 123 3.01 -13.69 -19.68
C GLN A 123 2.26 -12.64 -18.84
N ALA A 124 1.02 -12.32 -19.20
CA ALA A 124 0.18 -11.43 -18.41
C ALA A 124 -0.12 -12.02 -17.02
N ARG A 125 -0.37 -13.33 -16.93
CA ARG A 125 -0.60 -14.02 -15.66
C ARG A 125 0.66 -14.04 -14.79
N ILE A 126 1.81 -14.40 -15.35
CA ILE A 126 3.10 -14.41 -14.64
C ILE A 126 3.41 -13.02 -14.10
N LYS A 127 3.24 -11.98 -14.93
CA LYS A 127 3.48 -10.59 -14.51
C LYS A 127 2.54 -10.17 -13.37
N ALA A 128 1.25 -10.50 -13.46
CA ALA A 128 0.29 -10.19 -12.40
C ALA A 128 0.61 -10.93 -11.10
N GLU A 129 1.05 -12.19 -11.18
CA GLU A 129 1.47 -12.98 -10.02
C GLU A 129 2.75 -12.42 -9.38
N GLU A 130 3.73 -12.04 -10.19
CA GLU A 130 4.98 -11.42 -9.71
C GLU A 130 4.72 -10.07 -9.05
N GLU A 131 3.88 -9.22 -9.66
CA GLU A 131 3.45 -7.95 -9.07
C GLU A 131 2.72 -8.17 -7.72
N ALA A 132 1.83 -9.16 -7.65
CA ALA A 132 1.13 -9.51 -6.41
C ALA A 132 2.11 -10.02 -5.34
N LYS A 133 3.11 -10.82 -5.73
CA LYS A 133 4.14 -11.32 -4.82
C LYS A 133 5.04 -10.20 -4.30
N ILE A 134 5.47 -9.27 -5.16
CA ILE A 134 6.26 -8.10 -4.76
C ILE A 134 5.46 -7.21 -3.81
N GLU A 135 4.19 -6.96 -4.10
CA GLU A 135 3.32 -6.17 -3.22
C GLU A 135 3.09 -6.86 -1.87
N ALA A 136 2.89 -8.18 -1.86
CA ALA A 136 2.79 -8.94 -0.61
C ALA A 136 4.09 -8.89 0.21
N GLN A 137 5.26 -9.02 -0.44
CA GLN A 137 6.56 -8.88 0.21
C GLN A 137 6.75 -7.47 0.79
N ARG A 138 6.43 -6.42 0.04
CA ARG A 138 6.51 -5.03 0.52
C ARG A 138 5.60 -4.79 1.73
N ARG A 139 4.39 -5.34 1.73
CA ARG A 139 3.48 -5.25 2.88
C ARG A 139 4.02 -5.97 4.10
N ALA A 140 4.55 -7.18 3.92
CA ALA A 140 5.18 -7.93 5.01
C ALA A 140 6.39 -7.18 5.59
N GLU A 141 7.26 -6.64 4.73
CA GLU A 141 8.42 -5.83 5.15
C GLU A 141 8.00 -4.55 5.88
N GLN A 142 6.96 -3.86 5.38
CA GLN A 142 6.41 -2.67 6.06
C GLN A 142 5.80 -3.02 7.42
N GLU A 143 5.09 -4.13 7.53
CA GLU A 143 4.50 -4.59 8.78
C GLU A 143 5.60 -4.94 9.80
N GLU A 144 6.61 -5.73 9.41
CA GLU A 144 7.76 -6.07 10.24
C GLU A 144 8.52 -4.82 10.68
N LEU A 145 8.78 -3.86 9.77
CA LEU A 145 9.41 -2.59 10.11
C LEU A 145 8.56 -1.76 11.09
N SER A 146 7.24 -1.79 10.93
CA SER A 146 6.31 -1.09 11.85
C SER A 146 6.32 -1.72 13.24
N ARG A 147 6.35 -3.05 13.32
CA ARG A 147 6.45 -3.81 14.58
C ARG A 147 7.76 -3.51 15.30
N LEU A 148 8.89 -3.57 14.58
CA LEU A 148 10.21 -3.28 15.14
C LEU A 148 10.30 -1.83 15.65
N ARG A 149 9.72 -0.87 14.92
CA ARG A 149 9.65 0.53 15.36
C ARG A 149 8.80 0.69 16.62
N ALA A 150 7.64 0.04 16.68
CA ALA A 150 6.77 0.09 17.85
C ALA A 150 7.43 -0.56 19.08
N GLU A 151 8.09 -1.71 18.91
CA GLU A 151 8.84 -2.38 19.98
C GLU A 151 9.99 -1.50 20.49
N LYS A 152 10.76 -0.91 19.58
CA LYS A 152 11.84 0.01 19.95
C LYS A 152 11.30 1.22 20.71
N GLU A 153 10.20 1.81 20.25
CA GLU A 153 9.58 2.94 20.91
C GLU A 153 9.05 2.58 22.31
N GLN A 154 8.48 1.39 22.48
CA GLN A 154 8.08 0.89 23.81
C GLN A 154 9.29 0.73 24.72
N ARG A 155 10.36 0.10 24.23
CA ARG A 155 11.60 -0.07 25.00
C ARG A 155 12.24 1.26 25.39
N ASP A 156 12.27 2.24 24.48
CA ASP A 156 12.80 3.58 24.75
C ASP A 156 11.94 4.33 25.77
N ARG A 157 10.60 4.17 25.73
CA ARG A 157 9.68 4.72 26.74
C ARG A 157 9.88 4.07 28.11
N GLU A 158 9.99 2.75 28.16
CA GLU A 158 10.26 2.02 29.41
C GLU A 158 11.62 2.40 30.01
N ALA A 159 12.65 2.52 29.18
CA ALA A 159 13.98 2.96 29.60
C ALA A 159 13.93 4.38 30.19
N ARG A 160 13.22 5.31 29.55
CA ARG A 160 13.02 6.67 30.07
C ARG A 160 12.28 6.68 31.40
N ILE A 161 11.21 5.88 31.54
CA ILE A 161 10.45 5.80 32.80
C ILE A 161 11.34 5.21 33.91
N ALA A 162 12.14 4.20 33.60
CA ALA A 162 13.07 3.60 34.55
C ALA A 162 14.19 4.57 34.95
N GLU A 163 14.73 5.35 34.01
CA GLU A 163 15.74 6.38 34.26
C GLU A 163 15.19 7.51 35.13
N GLU A 164 14.00 8.03 34.81
CA GLU A 164 13.32 9.06 35.60
C GLU A 164 12.98 8.56 37.03
N ALA A 165 12.53 7.31 37.16
CA ALA A 165 12.29 6.70 38.46
C ALA A 165 13.57 6.51 39.27
N ALA A 166 14.67 6.12 38.62
CA ALA A 166 15.98 5.96 39.26
C ALA A 166 16.56 7.32 39.69
N GLU A 167 16.45 8.36 38.86
CA GLU A 167 16.88 9.72 39.20
C GLU A 167 16.07 10.25 40.39
N LYS A 168 14.74 10.11 40.36
CA LYS A 168 13.87 10.51 41.45
C LYS A 168 14.21 9.77 42.75
N ALA A 169 14.44 8.45 42.69
CA ALA A 169 14.84 7.68 43.85
C ALA A 169 16.20 8.12 44.41
N ARG A 170 17.16 8.49 43.55
CA ARG A 170 18.45 9.06 43.97
C ARG A 170 18.29 10.42 44.64
N LEU A 171 17.48 11.30 44.06
CA LEU A 171 17.20 12.62 44.63
C LEU A 171 16.49 12.50 45.99
N ASP A 172 15.50 11.62 46.10
CA ASP A 172 14.79 11.35 47.35
C ASP A 172 15.73 10.77 48.42
N ALA A 173 16.63 9.86 48.04
CA ALA A 173 17.63 9.29 48.95
C ALA A 173 18.64 10.35 49.43
N ASP A 174 19.11 11.21 48.53
CA ASP A 174 20.03 12.31 48.85
C ASP A 174 19.38 13.39 49.73
N ASN A 175 18.12 13.74 49.45
CA ASN A 175 17.35 14.65 50.29
C ASN A 175 17.15 14.07 51.71
N ARG A 176 16.78 12.79 51.82
CA ARG A 176 16.67 12.12 53.13
C ARG A 176 18.00 12.08 53.87
N ALA A 177 19.12 11.84 53.16
CA ALA A 177 20.44 11.86 53.77
C ALA A 177 20.79 13.26 54.30
N ARG A 178 20.53 14.32 53.51
CA ARG A 178 20.71 15.72 53.94
C ARG A 178 19.82 16.09 55.13
N GLU A 179 18.56 15.67 55.12
CA GLU A 179 17.63 15.89 56.25
C GLU A 179 18.10 15.17 57.52
N ALA A 180 18.57 13.93 57.40
CA ALA A 180 19.12 13.17 58.53
C ALA A 180 20.41 13.81 59.08
N GLU A 181 21.30 14.30 58.21
CA GLU A 181 22.52 14.99 58.62
C GLU A 181 22.20 16.31 59.33
N LEU A 182 21.27 17.10 58.79
CA LEU A 182 20.79 18.33 59.43
C LEU A 182 20.12 18.05 60.78
N ALA A 183 19.35 16.95 60.90
CA ALA A 183 18.75 16.56 62.16
C ALA A 183 19.82 16.18 63.20
N LEU A 184 20.81 15.39 62.80
CA LEU A 184 21.94 15.04 63.66
C LEU A 184 22.76 16.26 64.07
N GLN A 185 22.96 17.22 63.15
CA GLN A 185 23.65 18.47 63.45
C GLN A 185 22.87 19.30 64.47
N ARG A 186 21.55 19.44 64.31
CA ARG A 186 20.69 20.14 65.28
C ARG A 186 20.73 19.49 66.65
N GLU A 187 20.71 18.16 66.70
CA GLU A 187 20.83 17.41 67.96
C GLU A 187 22.19 17.69 68.63
N ARG A 188 23.29 17.61 67.87
CA ARG A 188 24.64 17.93 68.37
C ARG A 188 24.77 19.36 68.86
N GLU A 189 24.19 20.32 68.13
CA GLU A 189 24.18 21.74 68.52
C GLU A 189 23.36 21.96 69.80
N GLU A 190 22.22 21.28 69.94
CA GLU A 190 21.40 21.33 71.15
C GLU A 190 22.10 20.70 72.35
N THR A 191 22.73 19.53 72.18
CA THR A 191 23.52 18.89 73.25
C THR A 191 24.69 19.77 73.64
N ALA A 192 25.42 20.34 72.67
CA ALA A 192 26.52 21.26 72.93
C ALA A 192 26.03 22.57 73.58
N ARG A 193 24.82 23.05 73.26
CA ARG A 193 24.21 24.21 73.93
C ARG A 193 23.91 23.89 75.39
N LYS A 194 23.24 22.76 75.67
CA LYS A 194 22.95 22.30 77.04
C LYS A 194 24.22 22.10 77.85
N GLU A 195 25.27 21.54 77.27
CA GLU A 195 26.56 21.36 77.93
C GLU A 195 27.25 22.70 78.22
N ARG A 196 27.26 23.64 77.27
CA ARG A 196 27.75 25.01 77.48
C ARG A 196 26.98 25.75 78.56
N GLU A 197 25.66 25.63 78.59
CA GLU A 197 24.80 26.21 79.64
C GLU A 197 25.15 25.65 81.01
N ARG A 198 25.31 24.32 81.13
CA ARG A 198 25.74 23.66 82.37
C ARG A 198 27.13 24.12 82.82
N LEU A 199 28.10 24.17 81.91
CA LEU A 199 29.45 24.63 82.22
C LEU A 199 29.46 26.10 82.65
N ALA A 200 28.68 26.96 82.00
CA ALA A 200 28.53 28.36 82.37
C ALA A 200 27.82 28.54 83.73
N GLU A 201 26.87 27.67 84.08
CA GLU A 201 26.24 27.66 85.41
C GLU A 201 27.24 27.22 86.50
N ILE A 202 28.00 26.15 86.26
CA ILE A 202 29.08 25.70 87.15
C ILE A 202 30.11 26.82 87.32
N GLN A 203 30.52 27.47 86.24
CA GLN A 203 31.49 28.56 86.28
C GLN A 203 30.95 29.77 87.03
N ARG A 204 29.69 30.16 86.82
CA ARG A 204 29.05 31.24 87.60
C ARG A 204 28.98 30.89 89.09
N ALA A 205 28.64 29.65 89.45
CA ALA A 205 28.63 29.20 90.83
C ALA A 205 30.04 29.24 91.45
N GLN A 206 31.06 28.79 90.72
CA GLN A 206 32.46 28.88 91.14
C GLN A 206 32.95 30.32 91.29
N GLU A 207 32.61 31.21 90.35
CA GLU A 207 32.95 32.64 90.43
C GLU A 207 32.24 33.33 91.60
N GLU A 208 30.98 32.99 91.86
CA GLU A 208 30.24 33.51 93.01
C GLU A 208 30.85 33.02 94.33
N GLU A 209 31.17 31.72 94.42
CA GLU A 209 31.83 31.14 95.59
C GLU A 209 33.23 31.71 95.80
N ALA A 210 34.01 31.90 94.72
CA ALA A 210 35.30 32.58 94.77
C ALA A 210 35.17 34.04 95.24
N ARG A 211 34.14 34.77 94.81
CA ARG A 211 33.85 36.13 95.32
C ARG A 211 33.48 36.11 96.79
N ARG A 212 32.68 35.14 97.25
CA ARG A 212 32.33 35.00 98.68
C ARG A 212 33.57 34.70 99.51
N ILE A 213 34.43 33.77 99.07
CA ILE A 213 35.68 33.45 99.76
C ILE A 213 36.61 34.66 99.77
N ALA A 214 36.74 35.38 98.64
CA ALA A 214 37.55 36.59 98.55
C ALA A 214 37.03 37.73 99.44
N ASP A 215 35.70 37.91 99.54
CA ASP A 215 35.08 38.90 100.44
C ASP A 215 35.28 38.54 101.92
N VAL A 216 35.14 37.26 102.26
CA VAL A 216 35.43 36.75 103.62
C VAL A 216 36.91 36.95 103.96
N GLU A 217 37.82 36.64 103.04
CA GLU A 217 39.26 36.81 103.25
C GLU A 217 39.66 38.31 103.29
N HIS A 218 39.03 39.17 102.48
CA HIS A 218 39.21 40.62 102.55
C HIS A 218 38.78 41.16 103.92
N LYS A 219 37.60 40.76 104.39
CA LYS A 219 37.09 41.11 105.73
C LYS A 219 38.02 40.61 106.84
N ARG A 220 38.54 39.39 106.70
CA ARG A 220 39.51 38.81 107.64
C ARG A 220 40.83 39.59 107.66
N GLN A 221 41.39 39.94 106.50
CA GLN A 221 42.63 40.70 106.40
C GLN A 221 42.50 42.11 106.98
N VAL A 222 41.39 42.79 106.69
CA VAL A 222 41.08 44.11 107.27
C VAL A 222 40.98 44.03 108.80
N LYS A 223 40.26 43.03 109.34
CA LYS A 223 40.19 42.78 110.79
C LYS A 223 41.56 42.48 111.38
N TYR A 224 42.36 41.66 110.70
CA TYR A 224 43.69 41.30 111.15
C TYR A 224 44.65 42.50 111.16
N SER A 225 44.56 43.38 110.16
CA SER A 225 45.34 44.62 110.10
C SER A 225 44.99 45.55 111.27
N ALA A 226 43.70 45.74 111.55
CA ALA A 226 43.24 46.52 112.71
C ALA A 226 43.72 45.91 114.04
N PHE A 227 43.62 44.58 114.17
CA PHE A 227 44.13 43.84 115.33
C PHE A 227 45.65 43.97 115.50
N LYS A 228 46.42 43.84 114.41
CA LYS A 228 47.88 43.96 114.42
C LYS A 228 48.33 45.37 114.84
N CYS A 229 47.65 46.41 114.36
CA CYS A 229 47.91 47.78 114.76
C CYS A 229 47.72 48.00 116.28
N LEU A 230 46.72 47.34 116.89
CA LEU A 230 46.50 47.42 118.34
C LEU A 230 47.60 46.69 119.14
N LEU A 231 48.09 45.54 118.66
CA LEU A 231 49.22 44.82 119.27
C LEU A 231 50.51 45.65 119.25
N GLU A 232 50.81 46.31 118.13
CA GLU A 232 52.00 47.16 117.99
C GLU A 232 51.98 48.38 118.94
N ASN A 233 50.78 48.82 119.35
CA ASN A 233 50.58 49.89 120.34
C ASN A 233 50.50 49.37 121.80
N SER A 234 51.10 48.22 122.09
CA SER A 234 51.23 47.63 123.45
C SER A 234 49.91 47.23 124.13
N ILE A 235 48.84 46.95 123.37
CA ILE A 235 47.62 46.34 123.89
C ILE A 235 47.79 44.82 123.89
N ASP A 236 47.41 44.17 124.99
CA ASP A 236 47.50 42.72 125.09
C ASP A 236 46.58 42.01 124.08
N LYS A 237 46.98 40.80 123.70
CA LYS A 237 46.33 40.01 122.66
C LYS A 237 44.84 39.80 122.91
N ASP A 238 44.46 39.49 124.15
CA ASP A 238 43.08 39.11 124.47
C ASP A 238 42.17 40.35 124.53
N THR A 239 42.68 41.49 124.99
CA THR A 239 41.97 42.76 124.98
C THR A 239 41.84 43.34 123.57
N ALA A 240 42.88 43.25 122.73
CA ALA A 240 42.84 43.71 121.34
C ALA A 240 41.80 42.94 120.50
N ILE A 241 41.68 41.62 120.69
CA ILE A 241 40.62 40.81 120.05
C ILE A 241 39.23 41.30 120.49
N LYS A 242 39.03 41.54 121.79
CA LYS A 242 37.75 42.04 122.31
C LYS A 242 37.38 43.40 121.74
N ILE A 243 38.34 44.31 121.60
CA ILE A 243 38.12 45.65 121.03
C ILE A 243 37.73 45.55 119.55
N VAL A 244 38.48 44.81 118.73
CA VAL A 244 38.17 44.65 117.30
C VAL A 244 36.79 44.02 117.09
N ASN A 245 36.45 42.99 117.87
CA ASN A 245 35.12 42.35 117.79
C ASN A 245 34.01 43.29 118.29
N MET A 246 34.23 44.09 119.33
CA MET A 246 33.23 45.09 119.77
C MET A 246 32.99 46.18 118.73
N ILE A 247 34.01 46.58 117.96
CA ILE A 247 33.87 47.54 116.87
C ILE A 247 33.17 46.89 115.68
N ASP A 248 33.54 45.67 115.30
CA ASP A 248 32.90 44.93 114.20
C ASP A 248 31.43 44.61 114.47
N ASP A 249 31.10 44.21 115.70
CA ASP A 249 29.73 44.00 116.16
C ASP A 249 28.93 45.31 116.31
N GLY A 250 29.55 46.48 116.07
CA GLY A 250 28.90 47.79 116.19
C GLY A 250 28.59 48.23 117.62
N LYS A 251 29.20 47.61 118.63
CA LYS A 251 28.99 47.90 120.06
C LYS A 251 29.74 49.16 120.55
N VAL A 252 30.71 49.65 119.78
CA VAL A 252 31.42 50.92 120.03
C VAL A 252 30.78 52.03 119.20
N LYS A 253 30.12 52.99 119.86
CA LYS A 253 29.45 54.10 119.16
C LYS A 253 30.48 55.00 118.46
N ASN A 254 30.17 55.39 117.22
CA ASN A 254 30.95 56.29 116.36
C ASN A 254 32.30 55.73 115.82
N VAL A 255 32.53 54.43 115.89
CA VAL A 255 33.73 53.78 115.31
C VAL A 255 33.29 52.55 114.49
N PHE A 256 33.78 52.42 113.24
CA PHE A 256 33.43 51.32 112.33
C PHE A 256 34.66 50.83 111.56
N ILE A 257 34.69 49.53 111.23
CA ILE A 257 35.71 48.96 110.34
C ILE A 257 35.23 49.12 108.89
N LYS A 258 36.09 49.68 108.04
CA LYS A 258 35.81 49.81 106.60
C LYS A 258 36.36 48.59 105.87
N TYR A 259 35.46 47.76 105.36
CA TYR A 259 35.75 46.60 104.51
C TYR A 259 35.80 46.95 103.03
#